data_AF-A0A7G8Q4L0-F1
#
_entry.id   AF-A0A7G8Q4L0-F1
#
_cell.length_a   1.000
_cell.length_b   1.000
_cell.length_c   1.000
_cell.angle_alpha   90.00
_cell.angle_beta   90.00
_cell.angle_gamma   90.00
#
_symmetry.space_group_name_H-M   'P 1'
#
loop_
_entity.id
_entity.type
_entity.pdbx_description
1 polymer ?
#
loop_
_entity_poly.entity_id
_entity_poly.type
_entity_poly.pdbx_seq_one_letter_code
_entity_poly.pdbx_strand_id
1 'polypeptide(L)' 'MTGSTKPVRTIKNWTLQRVGVNHVLHGRVFEDDRFPSGSWIRTSTVVSVDFAKKIAETRNTIYHLN' A
#
# COMPACT_ATOMS: atom_id res chain seq x y z
N MET A 1 -21.38 9.40 11.97
CA MET A 1 -20.90 8.44 10.95
C MET A 1 -19.45 8.78 10.63
N THR A 2 -18.49 8.16 11.32
CA THR A 2 -17.07 8.35 11.01
C THR A 2 -16.72 7.43 9.84
N GLY A 3 -16.94 7.90 8.62
CA GLY A 3 -16.36 7.28 7.44
C GLY A 3 -14.85 7.46 7.52
N SER A 4 -14.15 6.55 8.20
CA SER A 4 -12.68 6.61 8.26
C SER A 4 -12.16 6.24 6.88
N THR A 5 -11.99 7.23 6.03
CA THR A 5 -11.28 7.09 4.77
C THR A 5 -9.87 6.64 5.11
N LYS A 6 -9.49 5.44 4.65
CA LYS A 6 -8.11 4.96 4.80
C LYS A 6 -7.16 6.00 4.21
N PRO A 7 -6.00 6.28 4.85
CA PRO A 7 -5.01 7.16 4.26
C PRO A 7 -4.62 6.64 2.87
N VAL A 8 -4.45 7.58 1.94
CA VAL A 8 -4.00 7.32 0.58
C VAL A 8 -2.53 7.73 0.49
N ARG A 9 -1.70 6.84 -0.04
CA ARG A 9 -0.24 6.98 -0.13
C ARG A 9 0.23 6.54 -1.51
N THR A 10 1.48 6.82 -1.83
CA THR A 10 2.11 6.34 -3.06
C THR A 10 3.16 5.29 -2.73
N ILE A 11 3.19 4.17 -3.44
CA ILE A 11 4.28 3.19 -3.38
C ILE A 11 4.91 3.02 -4.75
N LYS A 12 6.24 3.09 -4.82
CA LYS A 12 7.03 2.95 -6.04
C LYS A 12 7.97 1.76 -5.96
N ASN A 13 8.41 1.27 -7.13
CA ASN A 13 9.33 0.12 -7.24
C ASN A 13 8.83 -1.08 -6.42
N TRP A 14 7.52 -1.32 -6.49
CA TRP A 14 6.87 -2.26 -5.61
C TRP A 14 6.80 -3.65 -6.24
N THR A 15 6.74 -4.67 -5.39
CA THR A 15 6.44 -6.05 -5.75
C THR A 15 5.35 -6.59 -4.85
N LEU A 16 4.52 -7.49 -5.39
CA LEU A 16 3.53 -8.23 -4.61
C LEU A 16 4.16 -9.52 -4.12
N GLN A 17 4.27 -9.68 -2.80
CA GLN A 17 4.85 -10.87 -2.18
C GLN A 17 3.79 -11.66 -1.42
N ARG A 18 3.79 -12.98 -1.59
CA ARG A 18 2.97 -13.91 -0.80
C ARG A 18 3.66 -14.21 0.55
N VAL A 19 2.93 -14.05 1.64
CA VAL A 19 3.34 -14.34 3.02
C VAL A 19 2.30 -15.26 3.65
N GLY A 20 2.58 -16.57 3.65
CA GLY A 20 1.62 -17.60 4.01
C GLY A 20 0.44 -17.65 3.03
N VAL A 21 -0.77 -17.42 3.54
CA VAL A 21 -2.01 -17.33 2.74
C VAL A 21 -2.33 -15.89 2.28
N ASN A 22 -1.57 -14.90 2.74
CA ASN A 22 -1.82 -13.48 2.49
C ASN A 22 -0.85 -12.90 1.44
N HIS A 23 -1.21 -11.76 0.87
CA HIS A 23 -0.32 -10.97 0.03
C HIS A 23 0.01 -9.64 0.70
N VAL A 24 1.23 -9.13 0.48
CA VAL A 24 1.71 -7.82 0.94
C VAL A 24 2.46 -7.12 -0.19
N LEU A 25 2.57 -5.80 -0.13
CA LEU A 25 3.45 -5.05 -1.02
C LEU A 25 4.78 -4.77 -0.33
N HIS A 26 5.87 -4.95 -1.08
CA HIS A 26 7.20 -4.46 -0.73
C HIS A 26 7.56 -3.35 -1.71
N GLY A 27 7.94 -2.17 -1.23
CA GLY A 27 8.25 -1.04 -2.11
C GLY A 27 8.73 0.19 -1.35
N ARG A 28 8.97 1.28 -2.07
CA ARG A 28 9.33 2.58 -1.50
C ARG A 28 8.09 3.44 -1.33
N VAL A 29 7.81 3.89 -0.11
CA VAL A 29 6.63 4.71 0.19
C VAL A 29 6.92 6.20 0.05
N PHE A 30 5.92 6.95 -0.40
CA PHE A 30 5.94 8.40 -0.53
C PHE A 30 4.63 8.96 0.04
N GLU A 31 4.69 10.23 0.48
CA GLU A 31 3.54 10.96 1.02
C GLU A 31 2.94 10.29 2.28
N ASP A 32 3.76 9.56 3.04
CA ASP A 32 3.37 8.90 4.28
C ASP A 32 3.94 9.61 5.49
N ASP A 33 3.09 10.25 6.29
CA ASP A 33 3.49 10.97 7.50
C ASP A 33 4.21 10.10 8.54
N ARG A 34 4.08 8.76 8.44
CA ARG A 34 4.71 7.80 9.36
C ARG A 34 6.15 7.45 8.97
N PHE A 35 6.54 7.67 7.72
CA PHE A 35 7.82 7.22 7.18
C PHE A 35 8.50 8.32 6.36
N PRO A 36 9.83 8.48 6.45
CA PRO A 36 10.54 9.35 5.53
C PRO A 36 10.23 8.98 4.06
N SER A 37 10.06 9.99 3.22
CA SER A 37 9.80 9.80 1.79
C SER A 37 10.89 8.94 1.15
N GLY A 38 10.50 7.90 0.41
CA GLY A 38 11.40 6.94 -0.23
C GLY A 38 11.81 5.75 0.65
N SER A 39 11.31 5.66 1.90
CA SER A 39 11.60 4.54 2.79
C SER A 39 11.09 3.21 2.23
N TRP A 40 11.90 2.16 2.36
CA TRP A 40 11.47 0.80 2.05
C TRP A 40 10.52 0.29 3.12
N ILE A 41 9.33 -0.14 2.71
CA ILE A 41 8.32 -0.69 3.61
C ILE A 41 7.81 -2.05 3.12
N ARG A 42 7.33 -2.83 4.10
CA ARG A 42 6.38 -3.91 3.89
C ARG A 42 5.01 -3.44 4.36
N THR A 43 4.02 -3.49 3.48
CA THR A 43 2.67 -3.04 3.83
C THR A 43 1.93 -4.08 4.69
N SER A 44 0.81 -3.66 5.28
CA SER A 44 -0.18 -4.61 5.80
C SER A 44 -0.77 -5.46 4.67
N THR A 45 -1.45 -6.56 5.03
CA THR A 45 -2.12 -7.45 4.07
C THR A 45 -2.92 -6.67 3.03
N VAL A 46 -2.66 -6.99 1.76
CA VAL A 46 -3.42 -6.54 0.61
C VAL A 46 -4.80 -7.19 0.65
N VAL A 47 -5.83 -6.36 0.56
CA VAL A 47 -7.24 -6.74 0.53
C VAL A 47 -7.74 -6.81 -0.91
N SER A 48 -7.34 -5.83 -1.74
CA SER A 48 -7.71 -5.79 -3.16
C SER A 48 -6.62 -5.07 -3.97
N VAL A 49 -6.55 -5.37 -5.27
CA VAL A 49 -5.70 -4.66 -6.22
C VAL A 49 -6.50 -4.38 -7.48
N ASP A 50 -6.56 -3.11 -7.87
CA ASP A 50 -7.09 -2.64 -9.15
C ASP A 50 -5.91 -2.18 -10.01
N PHE A 51 -5.47 -3.07 -10.91
CA PHE A 51 -4.36 -2.77 -11.82
C PHE A 51 -4.71 -1.73 -12.87
N ALA A 52 -5.99 -1.60 -13.25
CA ALA A 52 -6.42 -0.61 -14.24
C ALA A 52 -6.33 0.80 -13.65
N LYS A 53 -6.71 0.97 -12.37
CA LYS A 53 -6.57 2.24 -11.65
C LYS A 53 -5.22 2.43 -10.98
N LYS A 54 -4.35 1.41 -11.04
CA LYS A 54 -3.06 1.38 -10.32
C LYS A 54 -3.22 1.66 -8.83
N ILE A 55 -4.15 0.94 -8.18
CA ILE A 55 -4.44 1.10 -6.75
C ILE A 55 -4.38 -0.26 -6.07
N ALA A 56 -3.74 -0.32 -4.91
CA ALA A 56 -3.85 -1.45 -3.99
C ALA A 56 -4.45 -1.00 -2.67
N GLU A 57 -5.51 -1.68 -2.24
CA GLU A 57 -6.04 -1.53 -0.91
C GLU A 57 -5.39 -2.53 0.02
N THR A 58 -4.84 -2.03 1.13
CA THR A 58 -4.39 -2.87 2.23
C THR A 58 -5.34 -2.71 3.42
N ARG A 59 -5.15 -3.52 4.48
CA ARG A 59 -5.98 -3.44 5.68
C ARG A 59 -6.10 -2.01 6.23
N ASN A 60 -5.00 -1.24 6.19
CA ASN A 60 -4.92 0.05 6.86
C ASN A 60 -4.67 1.24 5.92
N THR A 61 -4.34 1.03 4.66
CA THR A 61 -3.86 2.10 3.76
C THR A 61 -4.18 1.76 2.31
N ILE A 62 -4.53 2.76 1.51
CA ILE A 62 -4.68 2.65 0.06
C ILE A 62 -3.38 3.16 -0.56
N TYR A 63 -2.80 2.40 -1.48
CA TYR A 63 -1.58 2.78 -2.19
C TYR A 63 -1.84 2.98 -3.67
N HIS A 64 -1.43 4.13 -4.20
CA HIS A 64 -1.20 4.33 -5.62
C HIS A 64 0.08 3.58 -6.03
N LEU A 65 -0.05 2.75 -7.05
CA LEU A 65 0.97 1.87 -7.58
C LEU A 65 1.69 2.58 -8.73
N ASN A 66 2.87 3.16 -8.45
CA ASN A 66 3.66 3.91 -9.42
C ASN A 66 4.98 3.23 -9.79
#